data_AF-A0A1M6LV93-F1
#
_entry.id   AF-A0A1M6LV93-F1
#
_cell.length_a   1.000
_cell.length_b   1.000
_cell.length_c   1.000
_cell.angle_alpha   90.00
_cell.angle_beta   90.00
_cell.angle_gamma   90.00
#
_symmetry.space_group_name_H-M   'P 1'
#
loop_
_entity.id
_entity.type
_entity.pdbx_description
1 polymer ?
#
loop_
_entity_poly.entity_id
_entity_poly.type
_entity_poly.pdbx_seq_one_letter_code
_entity_poly.pdbx_strand_id
1 'polypeptide(L)'
;MFFKYSPIDIEDLVTFTRLHVRPMLILSSLQYVACPSGNFFLKELLTDRQKRTVLRTTMYHSVNWLKNAAFRRCVTWMDEEQEADGTLGGYHSSSFLWVFAKLALGYPRDHPEVERILSAIRQSLYQDIEDDFYHQQTCDAHIWNTALAMQALGSCGILTNSMTLRKAAQYLLAKQHRIPDRLMKNQGKQLGGWAFSSNNTCHPDVDDTVASLEALAPLADECAEAWWQGIDWLLSMQNRDGGWSAFEKDCNQYWLDWLPANDMKRAMIDPSTPDITGRVVEFLVNHKILSCWDARVRKAIYWLRNHQEADGSWFGRWGTTYIYGTWCAVKALVVVGIPSDDESLRKAKGWLLSIQMEDGSFGESCQSDLCGKYVELSFGLPTQTAWALDTLLYLYQLEVEPRIRQRLWLAAWRAASWLLKQGEKGRWHEEIPTGSGFPGALHIRYHIYPKVWPLIALNHFQKCFESVKRAPMKGGEQSVRPQTFEYVP
;
A
#
# COMPACT_ATOMS: atom_id res chain seq x y z
N MET A 1 -15.90 -21.50 16.94
CA MET A 1 -16.86 -21.99 15.94
C MET A 1 -18.02 -21.03 15.96
N PHE A 2 -17.94 -20.00 15.14
CA PHE A 2 -19.11 -19.17 14.87
C PHE A 2 -19.81 -19.81 13.66
N PHE A 3 -21.14 -19.90 13.72
CA PHE A 3 -21.95 -20.40 12.60
C PHE A 3 -22.06 -19.32 11.54
N LYS A 4 -22.40 -19.69 10.30
CA LYS A 4 -22.60 -18.77 9.16
C LYS A 4 -23.60 -17.61 9.42
N TYR A 5 -24.41 -17.70 10.47
CA TYR A 5 -25.38 -16.70 10.91
C TYR A 5 -25.07 -16.12 12.29
N SER A 6 -23.87 -16.36 12.81
CA SER A 6 -23.38 -15.70 14.01
C SER A 6 -23.28 -14.20 13.75
N PRO A 7 -23.56 -13.35 14.75
CA PRO A 7 -23.36 -11.90 14.60
C PRO A 7 -21.90 -11.55 14.31
N ILE A 8 -20.94 -12.39 14.69
CA ILE A 8 -19.51 -12.29 14.37
C ILE A 8 -19.03 -13.66 13.89
N ASP A 9 -18.41 -13.73 12.71
CA ASP A 9 -17.61 -14.86 12.23
C ASP A 9 -16.13 -14.45 12.16
N ILE A 10 -15.20 -15.39 12.35
CA ILE A 10 -13.78 -15.13 12.14
C ILE A 10 -13.50 -14.76 10.68
N GLU A 11 -14.33 -15.27 9.77
CA GLU A 11 -14.28 -14.93 8.35
C GLU A 11 -14.73 -13.49 8.07
N ASP A 12 -15.34 -12.77 9.03
CA ASP A 12 -15.63 -11.34 8.88
C ASP A 12 -14.37 -10.47 9.03
N LEU A 13 -13.28 -11.03 9.60
CA LEU A 13 -11.99 -10.36 9.72
C LEU A 13 -11.17 -10.53 8.44
N VAL A 14 -10.42 -9.48 8.08
CA VAL A 14 -9.46 -9.54 6.98
C VAL A 14 -8.35 -10.58 7.24
N THR A 15 -7.87 -11.20 6.17
CA THR A 15 -6.94 -12.34 6.14
C THR A 15 -5.71 -12.12 6.98
N PHE A 16 -5.01 -10.99 6.79
CA PHE A 16 -3.80 -10.73 7.58
C PHE A 16 -4.11 -10.72 9.09
N THR A 17 -5.29 -10.29 9.52
CA THR A 17 -5.69 -10.39 10.93
C THR A 17 -6.08 -11.80 11.33
N ARG A 18 -6.71 -12.59 10.45
CA ARG A 18 -6.96 -14.02 10.71
C ARG A 18 -5.67 -14.80 10.96
N LEU A 19 -4.61 -14.52 10.18
CA LEU A 19 -3.27 -15.11 10.34
C LEU A 19 -2.63 -14.78 11.70
N HIS A 20 -2.96 -13.64 12.31
CA HIS A 20 -2.44 -13.25 13.64
C HIS A 20 -3.31 -13.74 14.80
N VAL A 21 -4.64 -13.66 14.66
CA VAL A 21 -5.58 -13.98 15.74
C VAL A 21 -5.56 -15.46 16.08
N ARG A 22 -5.50 -16.35 15.08
CA ARG A 22 -5.59 -17.79 15.30
C ARG A 22 -4.43 -18.35 16.15
N PRO A 23 -3.16 -18.01 15.90
CA PRO A 23 -2.06 -18.35 16.81
C PRO A 23 -2.28 -17.82 18.23
N MET A 24 -2.76 -16.58 18.37
CA MET A 24 -3.05 -16.00 19.69
C MET A 24 -4.16 -16.77 20.43
N LEU A 25 -5.20 -17.22 19.71
CA LEU A 25 -6.28 -18.05 20.27
C LEU A 25 -5.77 -19.42 20.71
N ILE A 26 -4.85 -20.03 19.96
CA ILE A 26 -4.19 -21.29 20.32
C ILE A 26 -3.38 -21.12 21.60
N LEU A 27 -2.51 -20.10 21.64
CA LEU A 27 -1.67 -19.76 22.79
C LEU A 27 -2.50 -19.48 24.05
N SER A 28 -3.56 -18.67 23.90
CA SER A 28 -4.49 -18.35 24.99
C SER A 28 -5.25 -19.59 25.48
N SER A 29 -5.67 -20.46 24.56
CA SER A 29 -6.39 -21.71 24.91
C SER A 29 -5.52 -22.68 25.71
N LEU A 30 -4.22 -22.73 25.41
CA LEU A 30 -3.23 -23.56 26.08
C LEU A 30 -2.61 -22.88 27.31
N GLN A 31 -2.89 -21.59 27.53
CA GLN A 31 -2.27 -20.76 28.56
C GLN A 31 -0.74 -20.88 28.54
N TYR A 32 -0.15 -20.89 27.34
CA TYR A 32 1.26 -21.16 27.16
C TYR A 32 2.12 -20.08 27.81
N VAL A 33 3.09 -20.51 28.62
CA VAL A 33 4.11 -19.66 29.22
C VAL A 33 5.47 -20.24 28.86
N ALA A 34 6.23 -19.51 28.05
CA ALA A 34 7.63 -19.82 27.85
C ALA A 34 8.41 -19.37 29.10
N CYS A 35 8.90 -20.30 29.91
CA CYS A 35 9.88 -19.98 30.94
C CYS A 35 11.28 -19.93 30.29
N PRO A 36 11.94 -18.76 30.20
CA PRO A 36 13.36 -18.75 29.93
C PRO A 36 14.08 -19.42 31.11
N SER A 37 15.14 -20.16 30.82
CA SER A 37 16.09 -20.62 31.83
C SER A 37 16.79 -19.39 32.44
N GLY A 38 16.21 -18.82 33.49
CA GLY A 38 16.72 -17.63 34.20
C GLY A 38 15.60 -16.78 34.82
N ASN A 39 15.88 -16.15 35.98
CA ASN A 39 14.95 -15.25 36.69
C ASN A 39 14.80 -13.87 36.02
N PHE A 40 14.64 -13.82 34.70
CA PHE A 40 14.37 -12.57 33.96
C PHE A 40 12.86 -12.31 33.91
N PHE A 41 12.23 -12.19 35.06
CA PHE A 41 10.87 -11.69 35.12
C PHE A 41 10.93 -10.16 35.16
N LEU A 42 10.46 -9.50 34.10
CA LEU A 42 10.43 -8.03 33.96
C LEU A 42 9.35 -7.42 34.89
N LYS A 43 9.48 -7.60 36.22
CA LYS A 43 8.52 -7.11 37.24
C LYS A 43 8.32 -5.59 37.15
N GLU A 44 9.34 -4.90 36.65
CA GLU A 44 9.39 -3.46 36.45
C GLU A 44 8.36 -2.97 35.44
N LEU A 45 7.96 -3.81 34.46
CA LEU A 45 6.93 -3.47 33.47
C LEU A 45 5.49 -3.63 34.00
N LEU A 46 5.32 -4.25 35.17
CA LEU A 46 3.99 -4.43 35.74
C LEU A 46 3.57 -3.19 36.53
N THR A 47 2.32 -2.77 36.36
CA THR A 47 1.69 -1.84 37.32
C THR A 47 1.58 -2.50 38.70
N ASP A 48 1.51 -1.71 39.77
CA ASP A 48 1.38 -2.26 41.13
C ASP A 48 0.12 -3.13 41.32
N ARG A 49 -0.94 -2.83 40.57
CA ARG A 49 -2.15 -3.67 40.49
C ARG A 49 -1.88 -5.02 39.83
N GLN A 50 -1.13 -5.03 38.73
CA GLN A 50 -0.74 -6.27 38.05
C GLN A 50 0.24 -7.09 38.89
N LYS A 51 1.21 -6.47 39.56
CA LYS A 51 2.13 -7.16 40.50
C LYS A 51 1.37 -7.95 41.57
N ARG A 52 0.26 -7.41 42.08
CA ARG A 52 -0.61 -8.09 43.06
C ARG A 52 -1.48 -9.20 42.46
N THR A 53 -1.82 -9.10 41.18
CA THR A 53 -2.73 -10.04 40.48
C THR A 53 -1.98 -11.22 39.85
N VAL A 54 -0.76 -11.00 39.34
CA VAL A 54 0.11 -12.02 38.72
C VAL A 54 0.50 -13.14 39.70
N LEU A 55 0.37 -12.90 41.01
CA LEU A 55 0.58 -13.91 42.06
C LEU A 55 -0.64 -14.81 42.32
N ARG A 56 -1.76 -14.60 41.62
CA ARG A 56 -3.00 -15.39 41.76
C ARG A 56 -3.55 -15.76 40.39
N THR A 57 -2.84 -16.60 39.63
CA THR A 57 -3.43 -17.24 38.46
C THR A 57 -3.79 -18.68 38.81
N THR A 58 -5.05 -18.93 39.14
CA THR A 58 -5.61 -20.27 39.28
C THR A 58 -5.95 -20.80 37.89
N MET A 59 -5.39 -21.97 37.52
CA MET A 59 -5.72 -22.67 36.28
C MET A 59 -7.19 -23.12 36.31
N TYR A 60 -8.02 -22.56 35.43
CA TYR A 60 -9.38 -23.05 35.20
C TYR A 60 -9.40 -23.88 33.90
N HIS A 61 -9.33 -25.20 34.05
CA HIS A 61 -9.57 -26.11 32.94
C HIS A 61 -11.07 -26.32 32.76
N SER A 62 -11.71 -25.53 31.89
CA SER A 62 -13.03 -25.89 31.38
C SER A 62 -12.87 -26.84 30.19
N VAL A 63 -13.13 -28.13 30.40
CA VAL A 63 -13.16 -29.14 29.32
C VAL A 63 -14.52 -29.03 28.63
N ASN A 64 -14.61 -28.21 27.58
CA ASN A 64 -15.79 -28.12 26.73
C ASN A 64 -15.43 -28.66 25.33
N TRP A 65 -16.17 -29.65 24.85
CA TRP A 65 -15.94 -30.29 23.54
C TRP A 65 -15.98 -29.26 22.38
N LEU A 66 -16.80 -28.22 22.49
CA LEU A 66 -16.86 -27.10 21.53
C LEU A 66 -15.54 -26.33 21.48
N LYS A 67 -14.88 -26.13 22.64
CA LYS A 67 -13.57 -25.46 22.72
C LYS A 67 -12.51 -26.32 22.02
N ASN A 68 -12.52 -27.63 22.23
CA ASN A 68 -11.58 -28.56 21.59
C ASN A 68 -11.76 -28.62 20.06
N ALA A 69 -13.00 -28.63 19.57
CA ALA A 69 -13.28 -28.62 18.15
C ALA A 69 -12.87 -27.28 17.49
N ALA A 70 -13.18 -26.15 18.13
CA ALA A 70 -12.73 -24.83 17.66
C ALA A 70 -11.20 -24.70 17.64
N PHE A 71 -10.54 -25.22 18.68
CA PHE A 71 -9.09 -25.27 18.79
C PHE A 71 -8.46 -26.07 17.65
N ARG A 72 -8.93 -27.31 17.40
CA ARG A 72 -8.42 -28.15 16.30
C ARG A 72 -8.60 -27.46 14.95
N ARG A 73 -9.75 -26.83 14.71
CA ARG A 73 -9.98 -26.07 13.48
C ARG A 73 -9.05 -24.88 13.31
N CYS A 74 -8.64 -24.21 14.41
CA CYS A 74 -7.62 -23.18 14.34
C CYS A 74 -6.29 -23.77 13.90
N VAL A 75 -5.82 -24.85 14.54
CA VAL A 75 -4.56 -25.52 14.21
C VAL A 75 -4.55 -25.99 12.76
N THR A 76 -5.56 -26.75 12.32
CA THR A 76 -5.66 -27.26 10.95
C THR A 76 -5.61 -26.14 9.93
N TRP A 77 -6.33 -25.04 10.17
CA TRP A 77 -6.31 -23.90 9.25
C TRP A 77 -4.93 -23.25 9.19
N MET A 78 -4.23 -23.10 10.33
CA MET A 78 -2.88 -22.54 10.32
C MET A 78 -1.89 -23.43 9.55
N ASP A 79 -2.03 -24.76 9.65
CA ASP A 79 -1.23 -25.71 8.87
C ASP A 79 -1.56 -25.64 7.36
N GLU A 80 -2.83 -25.38 7.01
CA GLU A 80 -3.29 -25.28 5.61
C GLU A 80 -2.87 -23.97 4.92
N GLU A 81 -2.79 -22.87 5.65
CA GLU A 81 -2.42 -21.53 5.11
C GLU A 81 -0.91 -21.25 5.19
N GLN A 82 -0.13 -22.24 5.60
CA GLN A 82 1.31 -22.10 5.72
C GLN A 82 1.97 -22.10 4.34
N GLU A 83 2.88 -21.15 4.13
CA GLU A 83 3.73 -21.09 2.94
C GLU A 83 4.75 -22.24 2.93
N ALA A 84 5.34 -22.52 1.77
CA ALA A 84 6.31 -23.61 1.62
C ALA A 84 7.54 -23.49 2.55
N ASP A 85 7.95 -22.25 2.88
CA ASP A 85 9.04 -21.95 3.82
C ASP A 85 8.60 -22.00 5.30
N GLY A 86 7.31 -22.26 5.55
CA GLY A 86 6.72 -22.32 6.87
C GLY A 86 6.11 -20.99 7.36
N THR A 87 6.32 -19.88 6.65
CA THR A 87 5.79 -18.57 7.05
C THR A 87 4.28 -18.47 6.77
N LEU A 88 3.67 -17.38 7.25
CA LEU A 88 2.24 -17.13 7.13
C LEU A 88 1.99 -15.80 6.42
N GLY A 89 1.65 -15.87 5.14
CA GLY A 89 1.42 -14.70 4.28
C GLY A 89 2.66 -13.81 4.11
N GLY A 90 3.86 -14.34 4.35
CA GLY A 90 5.12 -13.60 4.32
C GLY A 90 5.34 -12.62 5.48
N TYR A 91 4.42 -12.56 6.46
CA TYR A 91 4.57 -11.65 7.59
C TYR A 91 5.42 -12.25 8.70
N HIS A 92 6.42 -11.50 9.17
CA HIS A 92 7.25 -11.87 10.30
C HIS A 92 6.40 -12.10 11.58
N SER A 93 5.48 -11.19 11.89
CA SER A 93 4.73 -11.20 13.15
C SER A 93 3.77 -12.39 13.28
N SER A 94 3.04 -12.76 12.22
CA SER A 94 2.17 -13.95 12.23
C SER A 94 3.01 -15.22 12.32
N SER A 95 4.10 -15.30 11.56
CA SER A 95 5.03 -16.44 11.56
C SER A 95 5.68 -16.65 12.93
N PHE A 96 6.05 -15.56 13.59
CA PHE A 96 6.61 -15.59 14.94
C PHE A 96 5.60 -16.07 16.00
N LEU A 97 4.35 -15.59 15.93
CA LEU A 97 3.27 -16.10 16.78
C LEU A 97 2.99 -17.59 16.54
N TRP A 98 3.13 -18.03 15.29
CA TRP A 98 2.95 -19.42 14.92
C TRP A 98 4.04 -20.34 15.47
N VAL A 99 5.30 -19.90 15.49
CA VAL A 99 6.37 -20.61 16.20
C VAL A 99 5.99 -20.86 17.66
N PHE A 100 5.53 -19.83 18.37
CA PHE A 100 5.10 -20.02 19.76
C PHE A 100 3.90 -20.97 19.88
N ALA A 101 2.94 -20.88 18.97
CA ALA A 101 1.80 -21.80 18.96
C ALA A 101 2.25 -23.25 18.76
N LYS A 102 3.23 -23.52 17.87
CA LYS A 102 3.82 -24.86 17.70
C LYS A 102 4.52 -25.34 18.96
N LEU A 103 5.31 -24.49 19.62
CA LEU A 103 5.93 -24.84 20.91
C LEU A 103 4.87 -25.17 21.98
N ALA A 104 3.78 -24.40 22.02
CA ALA A 104 2.66 -24.66 22.92
C ALA A 104 1.94 -25.98 22.61
N LEU A 105 1.87 -26.35 21.33
CA LEU A 105 1.35 -27.64 20.86
C LEU A 105 2.29 -28.83 21.17
N GLY A 106 3.48 -28.57 21.75
CA GLY A 106 4.43 -29.60 22.17
C GLY A 106 5.52 -29.91 21.14
N TYR A 107 5.64 -29.11 20.06
CA TYR A 107 6.74 -29.26 19.11
C TYR A 107 8.05 -28.86 19.81
N PRO A 108 9.11 -29.68 19.75
CA PRO A 108 10.39 -29.30 20.31
C PRO A 108 11.03 -28.17 19.49
N ARG A 109 11.98 -27.43 20.08
CA ARG A 109 12.59 -26.25 19.44
C ARG A 109 13.36 -26.60 18.16
N ASP A 110 13.98 -27.77 18.14
CA ASP A 110 14.72 -28.35 17.03
C ASP A 110 13.82 -29.12 16.05
N HIS A 111 12.49 -29.03 16.19
CA HIS A 111 11.58 -29.65 15.24
C HIS A 111 11.82 -29.07 13.82
N PRO A 112 11.91 -29.91 12.77
CA PRO A 112 12.24 -29.44 11.42
C PRO A 112 11.32 -28.33 10.89
N GLU A 113 10.05 -28.37 11.26
CA GLU A 113 9.10 -27.31 10.89
C GLU A 113 9.36 -25.98 11.61
N VAL A 114 9.70 -26.02 12.91
CA VAL A 114 10.03 -24.83 13.69
C VAL A 114 11.31 -24.17 13.15
N GLU A 115 12.34 -24.98 12.89
CA GLU A 115 13.59 -24.47 12.30
C GLU A 115 13.39 -23.90 10.89
N ARG A 116 12.46 -24.45 10.09
CA ARG A 116 12.13 -23.89 8.78
C ARG A 116 11.57 -22.47 8.89
N ILE A 117 10.59 -22.27 9.78
CA ILE A 117 9.99 -20.96 10.03
C ILE A 117 11.04 -19.98 10.56
N LEU A 118 11.86 -20.40 11.53
CA LEU A 118 12.92 -19.56 12.09
C LEU A 118 13.99 -19.21 11.04
N SER A 119 14.31 -20.14 10.14
CA SER A 119 15.22 -19.88 9.01
C SER A 119 14.65 -18.81 8.07
N ALA A 120 13.38 -18.91 7.69
CA ALA A 120 12.71 -17.91 6.86
C ALA A 120 12.67 -16.53 7.54
N ILE A 121 12.36 -16.48 8.84
CA ILE A 121 12.43 -15.24 9.63
C ILE A 121 13.84 -14.64 9.61
N ARG A 122 14.89 -15.44 9.87
CA ARG A 122 16.28 -14.96 9.83
C ARG A 122 16.69 -14.45 8.45
N GLN A 123 16.21 -15.07 7.37
CA GLN A 123 16.50 -14.63 6.00
C GLN A 123 15.86 -13.27 5.64
N SER A 124 14.81 -12.86 6.37
CA SER A 124 14.17 -11.55 6.21
C SER A 124 14.81 -10.44 7.05
N LEU A 125 15.92 -10.72 7.76
CA LEU A 125 16.74 -9.69 8.39
C LEU A 125 17.41 -8.83 7.32
N TYR A 126 17.27 -7.52 7.46
CA TYR A 126 17.96 -6.52 6.66
C TYR A 126 19.06 -5.88 7.50
N GLN A 127 20.30 -5.94 7.03
CA GLN A 127 21.39 -5.15 7.62
C GLN A 127 21.40 -3.78 6.95
N ASP A 128 21.10 -2.73 7.70
CA ASP A 128 21.21 -1.37 7.18
C ASP A 128 22.70 -1.01 7.05
N ILE A 129 23.07 -0.53 5.86
CA ILE A 129 24.45 -0.27 5.48
C ILE A 129 24.96 1.02 6.17
N GLU A 130 24.05 1.90 6.58
CA GLU A 130 24.38 3.21 7.13
C GLU A 130 24.73 3.15 8.63
N ASP A 131 24.08 2.27 9.40
CA ASP A 131 24.22 2.20 10.85
C ASP A 131 24.66 0.82 11.41
N ASP A 132 24.87 -0.17 10.53
CA ASP A 132 25.27 -1.55 10.85
C ASP A 132 24.27 -2.30 11.77
N PHE A 133 23.02 -1.82 11.87
CA PHE A 133 21.96 -2.49 12.60
C PHE A 133 21.21 -3.50 11.74
N TYR A 134 20.72 -4.56 12.39
CA TYR A 134 19.83 -5.53 11.78
C TYR A 134 18.38 -5.17 12.08
N HIS A 135 17.61 -4.90 11.02
CA HIS A 135 16.18 -4.65 11.06
C HIS A 135 15.43 -5.90 10.60
N GLN A 136 14.43 -6.29 11.38
CA GLN A 136 13.51 -7.34 10.98
C GLN A 136 12.48 -6.75 10.02
N GLN A 137 12.50 -7.18 8.76
CA GLN A 137 11.47 -6.78 7.81
C GLN A 137 10.11 -7.33 8.28
N THR A 138 9.06 -6.50 8.17
CA THR A 138 7.69 -6.96 8.46
C THR A 138 7.27 -8.01 7.42
N CYS A 139 7.61 -7.76 6.16
CA CYS A 139 7.52 -8.64 5.02
C CYS A 139 8.46 -8.09 3.92
N ASP A 140 8.84 -8.91 2.92
CA ASP A 140 9.62 -8.42 1.78
C ASP A 140 8.70 -7.72 0.77
N ALA A 141 9.22 -6.70 0.08
CA ALA A 141 8.48 -5.91 -0.91
C ALA A 141 8.91 -6.21 -2.36
N HIS A 142 9.41 -7.42 -2.64
CA HIS A 142 10.14 -7.68 -3.88
C HIS A 142 9.27 -7.56 -5.14
N ILE A 143 8.01 -8.00 -5.10
CA ILE A 143 7.11 -7.94 -6.27
C ILE A 143 6.75 -6.48 -6.55
N TRP A 144 6.26 -5.77 -5.53
CA TRP A 144 5.99 -4.33 -5.56
C TRP A 144 7.16 -3.51 -6.11
N ASN A 145 8.35 -3.68 -5.51
CA ASN A 145 9.55 -2.93 -5.89
C ASN A 145 9.98 -3.24 -7.32
N THR A 146 9.85 -4.50 -7.76
CA THR A 146 10.19 -4.90 -9.13
C THR A 146 9.24 -4.24 -10.13
N ALA A 147 7.93 -4.28 -9.86
CA ALA A 147 6.92 -3.68 -10.70
C ALA A 147 7.12 -2.16 -10.83
N LEU A 148 7.30 -1.45 -9.71
CA LEU A 148 7.54 0.00 -9.72
C LEU A 148 8.85 0.38 -10.41
N ALA A 149 9.92 -0.40 -10.22
CA ALA A 149 11.18 -0.17 -10.92
C ALA A 149 11.03 -0.32 -12.44
N MET A 150 10.32 -1.37 -12.89
CA MET A 150 10.03 -1.58 -14.30
C MET A 150 9.23 -0.43 -14.89
N GLN A 151 8.19 0.05 -14.19
CA GLN A 151 7.41 1.21 -14.62
C GLN A 151 8.26 2.48 -14.72
N ALA A 152 9.06 2.78 -13.69
CA ALA A 152 9.92 3.97 -13.68
C ALA A 152 10.92 3.95 -14.86
N LEU A 153 11.63 2.83 -15.05
CA LEU A 153 12.58 2.67 -16.15
C LEU A 153 11.90 2.70 -17.52
N GLY A 154 10.75 2.03 -17.66
CA GLY A 154 9.95 2.03 -18.88
C GLY A 154 9.44 3.42 -19.23
N SER A 155 9.06 4.22 -18.24
CA SER A 155 8.63 5.61 -18.43
C SER A 155 9.73 6.47 -19.06
N CYS A 156 10.99 6.21 -18.72
CA CYS A 156 12.17 6.89 -19.27
C CYS A 156 12.59 6.38 -20.67
N GLY A 157 11.82 5.48 -21.28
CA GLY A 157 12.12 4.93 -22.61
C GLY A 157 13.26 3.90 -22.62
N ILE A 158 13.67 3.38 -21.46
CA ILE A 158 14.58 2.24 -21.40
C ILE A 158 13.85 1.03 -21.97
N LEU A 159 14.31 0.55 -23.13
CA LEU A 159 13.59 -0.44 -23.93
C LEU A 159 13.38 -1.76 -23.17
N THR A 160 12.16 -2.29 -23.30
CA THR A 160 11.72 -3.61 -22.84
C THR A 160 12.58 -4.77 -23.35
N ASN A 161 13.36 -4.53 -24.41
CA ASN A 161 14.33 -5.50 -24.95
C ASN A 161 15.65 -5.58 -24.16
N SER A 162 15.84 -4.76 -23.12
CA SER A 162 16.95 -4.97 -22.21
C SER A 162 16.80 -6.31 -21.49
N MET A 163 17.90 -7.07 -21.38
CA MET A 163 17.91 -8.37 -20.69
C MET A 163 17.40 -8.24 -19.25
N THR A 164 17.66 -7.10 -18.60
CA THR A 164 17.21 -6.79 -17.24
C THR A 164 15.68 -6.73 -17.14
N LEU A 165 15.01 -5.96 -18.02
CA LEU A 165 13.55 -5.85 -17.98
C LEU A 165 12.86 -7.16 -18.36
N ARG A 166 13.43 -7.95 -19.29
CA ARG A 166 12.91 -9.29 -19.60
C ARG A 166 13.01 -10.24 -18.39
N LYS A 167 14.12 -10.21 -17.65
CA LYS A 167 14.26 -11.01 -16.41
C LYS A 167 13.27 -10.56 -15.33
N ALA A 168 13.07 -9.25 -15.17
CA ALA A 168 12.11 -8.71 -14.23
C ALA A 168 10.66 -9.11 -14.60
N ALA A 169 10.30 -9.03 -15.88
CA ALA A 169 9.00 -9.51 -16.36
C ALA A 169 8.81 -11.02 -16.12
N GLN A 170 9.82 -11.84 -16.40
CA GLN A 170 9.78 -13.28 -16.10
C GLN A 170 9.62 -13.55 -14.60
N TYR A 171 10.27 -12.76 -13.74
CA TYR A 171 10.09 -12.85 -12.29
C TYR A 171 8.64 -12.55 -11.91
N LEU A 172 8.04 -11.46 -12.39
CA LEU A 172 6.64 -11.14 -12.11
C LEU A 172 5.71 -12.26 -12.61
N LEU A 173 5.89 -12.75 -13.85
CA LEU A 173 5.07 -13.85 -14.39
C LEU A 173 5.18 -15.14 -13.56
N ALA A 174 6.35 -15.43 -13.01
CA ALA A 174 6.56 -16.57 -12.12
C ALA A 174 5.92 -16.39 -10.72
N LYS A 175 5.64 -15.14 -10.33
CA LYS A 175 4.99 -14.77 -9.07
C LYS A 175 3.48 -14.59 -9.17
N GLN A 176 2.91 -14.70 -10.36
CA GLN A 176 1.46 -14.64 -10.52
C GLN A 176 0.78 -15.80 -9.80
N HIS A 177 -0.27 -15.52 -9.05
CA HIS A 177 -1.01 -16.53 -8.30
C HIS A 177 -1.84 -17.42 -9.24
N ARG A 178 -1.59 -18.72 -9.17
CA ARG A 178 -2.25 -19.76 -9.98
C ARG A 178 -3.03 -20.78 -9.15
N ILE A 179 -3.04 -20.60 -7.84
CA ILE A 179 -3.76 -21.48 -6.92
C ILE A 179 -4.91 -20.65 -6.36
N PRO A 180 -6.15 -21.18 -6.34
CA PRO A 180 -7.26 -20.47 -5.73
C PRO A 180 -6.93 -20.16 -4.28
N ASP A 181 -6.93 -18.88 -3.94
CA ASP A 181 -6.95 -18.45 -2.55
C ASP A 181 -8.23 -19.04 -1.92
N ARG A 182 -8.04 -19.92 -0.94
CA ARG A 182 -9.14 -20.58 -0.22
C ARG A 182 -9.93 -19.57 0.61
N LEU A 183 -9.31 -18.43 0.93
CA LEU A 183 -9.83 -17.38 1.78
C LEU A 183 -10.53 -16.26 0.99
N MET A 184 -10.40 -16.23 -0.34
CA MET A 184 -11.04 -15.22 -1.17
C MET A 184 -12.57 -15.34 -1.13
N LYS A 185 -13.22 -14.28 -0.66
CA LYS A 185 -14.69 -14.11 -0.64
C LYS A 185 -15.27 -13.80 -2.01
N ASN A 186 -14.41 -13.59 -3.00
CA ASN A 186 -14.78 -13.23 -4.35
C ASN A 186 -15.50 -14.38 -5.07
N GLN A 187 -16.65 -14.05 -5.66
CA GLN A 187 -17.48 -15.02 -6.37
C GLN A 187 -16.83 -15.34 -7.72
N GLY A 188 -16.25 -16.54 -7.82
CA GLY A 188 -15.70 -17.08 -9.07
C GLY A 188 -14.30 -17.68 -8.93
N LYS A 189 -13.60 -17.43 -7.81
CA LYS A 189 -12.22 -17.91 -7.59
C LYS A 189 -11.31 -17.63 -8.78
N GLN A 190 -11.49 -16.45 -9.40
CA GLN A 190 -10.59 -15.99 -10.45
C GLN A 190 -9.16 -16.01 -9.91
N LEU A 191 -8.23 -16.41 -10.75
CA LEU A 191 -6.81 -16.48 -10.44
C LEU A 191 -6.10 -15.37 -11.20
N GLY A 192 -4.89 -15.05 -10.80
CA GLY A 192 -4.03 -14.16 -11.58
C GLY A 192 -3.59 -12.90 -10.86
N GLY A 193 -3.96 -12.70 -9.60
CA GLY A 193 -3.43 -11.60 -8.79
C GLY A 193 -1.93 -11.77 -8.47
N TRP A 194 -1.33 -10.69 -7.98
CA TRP A 194 0.02 -10.66 -7.42
C TRP A 194 -0.04 -10.20 -5.97
N ALA A 195 0.87 -10.71 -5.14
CA ALA A 195 1.05 -10.28 -3.77
C ALA A 195 2.22 -9.30 -3.66
N PHE A 196 2.27 -8.55 -2.57
CA PHE A 196 3.41 -7.71 -2.18
C PHE A 196 4.75 -8.47 -2.04
N SER A 197 4.72 -9.59 -1.32
CA SER A 197 5.91 -10.36 -0.93
C SER A 197 6.19 -11.54 -1.83
N SER A 198 7.48 -11.81 -2.03
CA SER A 198 7.94 -12.89 -2.92
C SER A 198 7.56 -14.29 -2.48
N ASN A 199 7.34 -14.50 -1.18
CA ASN A 199 6.96 -15.79 -0.61
C ASN A 199 5.47 -15.90 -0.25
N ASN A 200 4.67 -14.86 -0.47
CA ASN A 200 3.23 -14.91 -0.27
C ASN A 200 2.56 -15.49 -1.53
N THR A 201 2.18 -16.76 -1.48
CA THR A 201 1.57 -17.49 -2.60
C THR A 201 0.06 -17.66 -2.49
N CYS A 202 -0.52 -17.21 -1.37
CA CYS A 202 -1.93 -17.42 -1.06
C CYS A 202 -2.76 -16.13 -1.06
N HIS A 203 -2.16 -14.96 -0.81
CA HIS A 203 -2.91 -13.71 -0.61
C HIS A 203 -2.43 -12.60 -1.56
N PRO A 204 -2.97 -12.55 -2.79
CA PRO A 204 -2.71 -11.45 -3.70
C PRO A 204 -3.45 -10.19 -3.24
N ASP A 205 -2.99 -9.03 -3.69
CA ASP A 205 -3.58 -7.74 -3.38
C ASP A 205 -3.74 -6.86 -4.62
N VAL A 206 -4.65 -5.90 -4.52
CA VAL A 206 -5.11 -5.06 -5.62
C VAL A 206 -4.01 -4.12 -6.10
N ASP A 207 -3.21 -3.58 -5.18
CA ASP A 207 -2.19 -2.60 -5.54
C ASP A 207 -1.05 -3.26 -6.31
N ASP A 208 -0.53 -4.38 -5.80
CA ASP A 208 0.53 -5.16 -6.45
C ASP A 208 0.08 -5.79 -7.75
N THR A 209 -1.20 -6.18 -7.86
CA THR A 209 -1.76 -6.64 -9.13
C THR A 209 -1.78 -5.51 -10.15
N VAL A 210 -2.26 -4.31 -9.81
CA VAL A 210 -2.22 -3.18 -10.74
C VAL A 210 -0.78 -2.82 -11.11
N ALA A 211 0.13 -2.75 -10.14
CA ALA A 211 1.52 -2.42 -10.40
C ALA A 211 2.18 -3.44 -11.35
N SER A 212 1.92 -4.73 -11.14
CA SER A 212 2.44 -5.82 -11.97
C SER A 212 1.83 -5.80 -13.38
N LEU A 213 0.52 -5.52 -13.50
CA LEU A 213 -0.14 -5.37 -14.79
C LEU A 213 0.37 -4.17 -15.59
N GLU A 214 0.59 -3.02 -14.95
CA GLU A 214 1.22 -1.83 -15.54
C GLU A 214 2.65 -2.13 -15.99
N ALA A 215 3.43 -2.85 -15.18
CA ALA A 215 4.80 -3.25 -15.52
C ALA A 215 4.87 -4.21 -16.71
N LEU A 216 3.87 -5.10 -16.83
CA LEU A 216 3.76 -6.09 -17.90
C LEU A 216 3.01 -5.57 -19.14
N ALA A 217 2.31 -4.44 -19.06
CA ALA A 217 1.51 -3.90 -20.17
C ALA A 217 2.31 -3.73 -21.49
N PRO A 218 3.57 -3.28 -21.50
CA PRO A 218 4.38 -3.24 -22.73
C PRO A 218 4.66 -4.61 -23.37
N LEU A 219 4.44 -5.70 -22.63
CA LEU A 219 4.62 -7.09 -23.03
C LEU A 219 3.28 -7.85 -23.07
N ALA A 220 2.14 -7.15 -23.00
CA ALA A 220 0.82 -7.77 -22.88
C ALA A 220 0.54 -8.77 -24.02
N ASP A 221 1.00 -8.51 -25.24
CA ASP A 221 0.85 -9.46 -26.36
C ASP A 221 1.70 -10.73 -26.16
N GLU A 222 2.90 -10.62 -25.58
CA GLU A 222 3.79 -11.76 -25.29
C GLU A 222 3.28 -12.61 -24.11
N CYS A 223 2.53 -12.00 -23.18
CA CYS A 223 2.03 -12.65 -21.96
C CYS A 223 0.49 -12.52 -21.79
N ALA A 224 -0.24 -12.53 -22.91
CA ALA A 224 -1.66 -12.18 -22.95
C ALA A 224 -2.53 -12.97 -21.96
N GLU A 225 -2.29 -14.27 -21.84
CA GLU A 225 -3.04 -15.11 -20.89
C GLU A 225 -2.86 -14.63 -19.44
N ALA A 226 -1.61 -14.44 -19.01
CA ALA A 226 -1.29 -13.97 -17.67
C ALA A 226 -1.86 -12.57 -17.41
N TRP A 227 -1.73 -11.67 -18.38
CA TRP A 227 -2.19 -10.30 -18.26
C TRP A 227 -3.71 -10.22 -18.12
N TRP A 228 -4.46 -10.96 -18.95
CA TRP A 228 -5.92 -10.99 -18.87
C TRP A 228 -6.44 -11.72 -17.62
N GLN A 229 -5.77 -12.77 -17.14
CA GLN A 229 -6.12 -13.40 -15.86
C GLN A 229 -5.98 -12.41 -14.69
N GLY A 230 -4.91 -11.62 -14.67
CA GLY A 230 -4.74 -10.57 -13.67
C GLY A 230 -5.83 -9.51 -13.71
N ILE A 231 -6.27 -9.11 -14.91
CA ILE A 231 -7.38 -8.17 -15.10
C ILE A 231 -8.71 -8.78 -14.62
N ASP A 232 -8.99 -10.04 -14.94
CA ASP A 232 -10.20 -10.72 -14.49
C ASP A 232 -10.25 -10.82 -12.97
N TRP A 233 -9.13 -11.16 -12.34
CA TRP A 233 -8.98 -11.10 -10.89
C TRP A 233 -9.25 -9.68 -10.36
N LEU A 234 -8.59 -8.66 -10.93
CA LEU A 234 -8.74 -7.27 -10.49
C LEU A 234 -10.19 -6.76 -10.56
N LEU A 235 -10.89 -7.04 -11.67
CA LEU A 235 -12.29 -6.66 -11.88
C LEU A 235 -13.22 -7.34 -10.88
N SER A 236 -12.91 -8.59 -10.53
CA SER A 236 -13.71 -9.36 -9.59
C SER A 236 -13.57 -8.88 -8.14
N MET A 237 -12.51 -8.14 -7.81
CA MET A 237 -12.25 -7.57 -6.48
C MET A 237 -13.03 -6.28 -6.15
N GLN A 238 -13.82 -5.73 -7.08
CA GLN A 238 -14.62 -4.53 -6.77
C GLN A 238 -15.63 -4.81 -5.64
N ASN A 239 -15.66 -3.93 -4.64
CA ASN A 239 -16.63 -3.96 -3.56
C ASN A 239 -18.01 -3.50 -4.02
N ARG A 240 -19.05 -3.89 -3.27
CA ARG A 240 -20.44 -3.53 -3.58
C ARG A 240 -20.71 -2.03 -3.53
N ASP A 241 -19.94 -1.29 -2.73
CA ASP A 241 -20.01 0.17 -2.61
C ASP A 241 -19.42 0.89 -3.84
N GLY A 242 -18.72 0.18 -4.71
CA GLY A 242 -18.13 0.69 -5.95
C GLY A 242 -16.62 0.94 -5.88
N GLY A 243 -16.01 0.89 -4.71
CA GLY A 243 -14.56 1.05 -4.56
C GLY A 243 -13.80 -0.28 -4.60
N TRP A 244 -12.50 -0.21 -4.34
CA TRP A 244 -11.62 -1.37 -4.13
C TRP A 244 -10.89 -1.25 -2.81
N SER A 245 -10.77 -2.37 -2.12
CA SER A 245 -9.93 -2.62 -0.94
C SER A 245 -8.60 -3.26 -1.37
N ALA A 246 -7.66 -3.43 -0.46
CA ALA A 246 -6.34 -3.96 -0.81
C ALA A 246 -6.35 -5.48 -1.03
N PHE A 247 -6.88 -6.26 -0.08
CA PHE A 247 -6.75 -7.71 -0.04
C PHE A 247 -8.09 -8.43 -0.19
N GLU A 248 -9.16 -7.92 0.41
CA GLU A 248 -10.42 -8.63 0.52
C GLU A 248 -11.64 -7.84 0.10
N LYS A 249 -12.40 -8.46 -0.81
CA LYS A 249 -13.70 -7.97 -1.24
C LYS A 249 -14.75 -8.03 -0.12
N ASP A 250 -15.51 -6.95 0.00
CA ASP A 250 -16.64 -6.75 0.92
C ASP A 250 -16.29 -7.01 2.40
N CYS A 251 -15.02 -6.87 2.78
CA CYS A 251 -14.56 -6.98 4.16
C CYS A 251 -14.63 -5.62 4.88
N ASN A 252 -15.79 -4.97 4.85
CA ASN A 252 -15.97 -3.56 5.25
C ASN A 252 -17.02 -3.37 6.37
N GLN A 253 -17.09 -4.33 7.29
CA GLN A 253 -18.05 -4.32 8.40
C GLN A 253 -17.59 -3.40 9.55
N TYR A 254 -17.77 -2.09 9.39
CA TYR A 254 -17.30 -1.06 10.34
C TYR A 254 -17.76 -1.23 11.80
N TRP A 255 -18.86 -1.94 12.05
CA TRP A 255 -19.31 -2.21 13.41
C TRP A 255 -18.34 -3.12 14.19
N LEU A 256 -17.46 -3.87 13.51
CA LEU A 256 -16.40 -4.66 14.14
C LEU A 256 -15.42 -3.79 14.96
N ASP A 257 -15.29 -2.50 14.62
CA ASP A 257 -14.49 -1.53 15.37
C ASP A 257 -15.02 -1.29 16.80
N TRP A 258 -16.23 -1.74 17.11
CA TRP A 258 -16.80 -1.67 18.47
C TRP A 258 -16.34 -2.81 19.37
N LEU A 259 -15.69 -3.84 18.82
CA LEU A 259 -15.11 -4.90 19.65
C LEU A 259 -13.96 -4.33 20.50
N PRO A 260 -13.82 -4.79 21.77
CA PRO A 260 -12.80 -4.32 22.70
C PRO A 260 -11.42 -4.94 22.38
N ALA A 261 -10.97 -4.75 21.14
CA ALA A 261 -9.68 -5.19 20.64
C ALA A 261 -8.81 -3.95 20.41
N ASN A 262 -8.37 -3.34 21.52
CA ASN A 262 -7.81 -1.98 21.59
C ASN A 262 -6.89 -1.60 20.41
N ASP A 263 -5.90 -2.45 20.11
CA ASP A 263 -4.89 -2.17 19.07
C ASP A 263 -5.25 -2.77 17.71
N MET A 264 -6.25 -3.65 17.65
CA MET A 264 -6.59 -4.41 16.44
C MET A 264 -7.59 -3.70 15.52
N LYS A 265 -8.35 -2.72 16.01
CA LYS A 265 -9.41 -2.04 15.23
C LYS A 265 -8.96 -1.64 13.82
N ARG A 266 -7.74 -1.11 13.72
CA ARG A 266 -7.09 -0.62 12.48
C ARG A 266 -6.75 -1.72 11.47
N ALA A 267 -6.95 -2.97 11.87
CA ALA A 267 -6.59 -4.17 11.14
C ALA A 267 -7.78 -5.16 11.07
N MET A 268 -8.98 -4.82 11.52
CA MET A 268 -10.09 -5.79 11.54
C MET A 268 -10.75 -5.97 10.17
N ILE A 269 -10.85 -4.87 9.43
CA ILE A 269 -11.54 -4.78 8.15
C ILE A 269 -10.59 -4.28 7.07
N ASP A 270 -11.01 -4.46 5.82
CA ASP A 270 -10.34 -3.98 4.62
C ASP A 270 -11.37 -3.27 3.73
N PRO A 271 -11.75 -2.03 4.08
CA PRO A 271 -12.72 -1.26 3.32
C PRO A 271 -12.13 -0.73 2.02
N SER A 272 -13.01 -0.24 1.13
CA SER A 272 -12.54 0.53 -0.01
C SER A 272 -11.82 1.81 0.43
N THR A 273 -10.77 2.18 -0.30
CA THR A 273 -9.97 3.37 -0.01
C THR A 273 -9.71 4.21 -1.26
N PRO A 274 -9.53 5.54 -1.13
CA PRO A 274 -9.33 6.42 -2.29
C PRO A 274 -8.08 6.11 -3.11
N ASP A 275 -6.99 5.74 -2.45
CA ASP A 275 -5.73 5.37 -3.08
C ASP A 275 -5.86 4.14 -3.98
N ILE A 276 -6.42 3.05 -3.46
CA ILE A 276 -6.62 1.81 -4.22
C ILE A 276 -7.67 2.02 -5.31
N THR A 277 -8.82 2.61 -4.97
CA THR A 277 -9.91 2.85 -5.94
C THR A 277 -9.45 3.74 -7.08
N GLY A 278 -8.73 4.82 -6.77
CA GLY A 278 -8.22 5.74 -7.78
C GLY A 278 -7.23 5.07 -8.73
N ARG A 279 -6.29 4.30 -8.19
CA ARG A 279 -5.29 3.56 -8.97
C ARG A 279 -5.91 2.52 -9.90
N VAL A 280 -6.90 1.75 -9.43
CA VAL A 280 -7.59 0.76 -10.27
C VAL A 280 -8.33 1.44 -11.41
N VAL A 281 -9.07 2.52 -11.13
CA VAL A 281 -9.78 3.27 -12.18
C VAL A 281 -8.82 3.85 -13.21
N GLU A 282 -7.70 4.42 -12.74
CA GLU A 282 -6.66 4.94 -13.62
C GLU A 282 -6.17 3.87 -14.60
N PHE A 283 -5.73 2.72 -14.07
CA PHE A 283 -5.24 1.60 -14.86
C PHE A 283 -6.28 1.13 -15.88
N LEU A 284 -7.50 0.82 -15.44
CA LEU A 284 -8.53 0.24 -16.30
C LEU A 284 -8.91 1.15 -17.47
N VAL A 285 -8.90 2.47 -17.27
CA VAL A 285 -9.28 3.44 -18.29
C VAL A 285 -8.11 3.78 -19.21
N ASN A 286 -6.90 3.97 -18.68
CA ASN A 286 -5.71 4.26 -19.49
C ASN A 286 -5.37 3.11 -20.45
N HIS A 287 -5.52 1.86 -19.99
CA HIS A 287 -5.32 0.67 -20.82
C HIS A 287 -6.55 0.26 -21.63
N LYS A 288 -7.61 1.07 -21.62
CA LYS A 288 -8.86 0.86 -22.38
C LYS A 288 -9.53 -0.48 -22.09
N ILE A 289 -9.31 -1.04 -20.91
CA ILE A 289 -10.00 -2.24 -20.42
C ILE A 289 -11.47 -1.92 -20.23
N LEU A 290 -11.76 -0.80 -19.57
CA LEU A 290 -13.10 -0.26 -19.40
C LEU A 290 -13.18 1.17 -19.95
N SER A 291 -14.33 1.52 -20.48
CA SER A 291 -14.62 2.93 -20.82
C SER A 291 -15.01 3.73 -19.57
N CYS A 292 -14.91 5.06 -19.64
CA CYS A 292 -15.40 5.96 -18.59
C CYS A 292 -16.92 5.85 -18.34
N TRP A 293 -17.67 5.27 -19.28
CA TRP A 293 -19.12 5.06 -19.18
C TRP A 293 -19.49 3.72 -18.53
N ASP A 294 -18.53 2.82 -18.30
CA ASP A 294 -18.78 1.53 -17.65
C ASP A 294 -19.35 1.75 -16.25
N ALA A 295 -20.35 0.95 -15.88
CA ALA A 295 -21.04 1.08 -14.59
C ALA A 295 -20.08 0.92 -13.40
N ARG A 296 -19.03 0.09 -13.52
CA ARG A 296 -18.03 -0.14 -12.47
C ARG A 296 -17.18 1.11 -12.25
N VAL A 297 -16.72 1.74 -13.34
CA VAL A 297 -15.96 3.00 -13.30
C VAL A 297 -16.82 4.12 -12.73
N ARG A 298 -18.07 4.27 -13.19
CA ARG A 298 -18.98 5.31 -12.68
C ARG A 298 -19.28 5.17 -11.19
N LYS A 299 -19.46 3.94 -10.69
CA LYS A 299 -19.63 3.68 -9.26
C LYS A 299 -18.38 4.07 -8.46
N ALA A 300 -17.20 3.74 -8.96
CA ALA A 300 -15.94 4.10 -8.32
C ALA A 300 -15.74 5.63 -8.24
N ILE A 301 -16.05 6.35 -9.32
CA ILE A 301 -15.98 7.82 -9.34
C ILE A 301 -17.00 8.44 -8.37
N TYR A 302 -18.22 7.90 -8.33
CA TYR A 302 -19.21 8.31 -7.33
C TYR A 302 -18.72 8.04 -5.90
N TRP A 303 -18.10 6.89 -5.66
CA TRP A 303 -17.51 6.54 -4.37
C TRP A 303 -16.40 7.53 -3.99
N LEU A 304 -15.45 7.83 -4.89
CA LEU A 304 -14.37 8.79 -4.64
C LEU A 304 -14.90 10.18 -4.28
N ARG A 305 -15.93 10.67 -4.97
CA ARG A 305 -16.55 11.98 -4.68
C ARG A 305 -17.15 12.04 -3.27
N ASN A 306 -17.75 10.96 -2.80
CA ASN A 306 -18.35 10.89 -1.47
C ASN A 306 -17.34 10.63 -0.34
N HIS A 307 -16.08 10.32 -0.69
CA HIS A 307 -14.98 10.11 0.26
C HIS A 307 -13.88 11.17 0.10
N GLN A 308 -14.22 12.33 -0.47
CA GLN A 308 -13.35 13.51 -0.45
C GLN A 308 -13.52 14.25 0.87
N GLU A 309 -12.40 14.68 1.45
CA GLU A 309 -12.39 15.50 2.65
C GLU A 309 -12.94 16.91 2.38
N ALA A 310 -13.41 17.57 3.44
CA ALA A 310 -13.96 18.92 3.33
C ALA A 310 -12.96 19.95 2.79
N ASP A 311 -11.66 19.76 3.06
CA ASP A 311 -10.58 20.61 2.58
C ASP A 311 -10.22 20.38 1.11
N GLY A 312 -10.72 19.29 0.51
CA GLY A 312 -10.48 18.91 -0.89
C GLY A 312 -9.51 17.75 -1.09
N SER A 313 -8.88 17.26 -0.03
CA SER A 313 -7.96 16.11 -0.09
C SER A 313 -8.69 14.76 -0.07
N TRP A 314 -7.95 13.69 -0.29
CA TRP A 314 -8.40 12.32 -0.06
C TRP A 314 -7.42 11.59 0.85
N PHE A 315 -7.95 10.81 1.78
CA PHE A 315 -7.15 9.95 2.65
C PHE A 315 -6.45 8.84 1.85
N GLY A 316 -5.13 8.67 2.08
CA GLY A 316 -4.34 7.54 1.60
C GLY A 316 -4.12 6.53 2.72
N ARG A 317 -4.51 5.28 2.51
CA ARG A 317 -4.42 4.21 3.51
C ARG A 317 -3.04 3.56 3.55
N TRP A 318 -2.36 3.47 2.40
CA TRP A 318 -1.12 2.71 2.22
C TRP A 318 0.12 3.55 1.96
N GLY A 319 -0.06 4.82 1.60
CA GLY A 319 0.98 5.85 1.54
C GLY A 319 0.61 7.02 2.44
N THR A 320 1.60 7.69 3.02
CA THR A 320 1.42 8.77 4.01
C THR A 320 1.15 10.11 3.32
N THR A 321 0.01 10.77 3.50
CA THR A 321 -1.35 10.23 3.74
C THR A 321 -2.28 10.90 2.74
N TYR A 322 -2.57 12.18 2.94
CA TYR A 322 -3.48 12.97 2.12
C TYR A 322 -2.86 13.38 0.79
N ILE A 323 -1.55 13.61 0.71
CA ILE A 323 -0.87 13.85 -0.57
C ILE A 323 -1.00 12.61 -1.47
N TYR A 324 -0.76 11.42 -0.91
CA TYR A 324 -0.84 10.15 -1.63
C TYR A 324 -2.27 9.84 -2.09
N GLY A 325 -3.25 9.90 -1.19
CA GLY A 325 -4.64 9.62 -1.53
C GLY A 325 -5.18 10.61 -2.58
N THR A 326 -4.87 11.90 -2.44
CA THR A 326 -5.25 12.93 -3.42
C THR A 326 -4.65 12.68 -4.79
N TRP A 327 -3.37 12.29 -4.84
CA TRP A 327 -2.70 11.94 -6.09
C TRP A 327 -3.44 10.82 -6.85
N CYS A 328 -3.74 9.71 -6.19
CA CYS A 328 -4.47 8.60 -6.80
C CYS A 328 -5.91 8.99 -7.22
N ALA A 329 -6.64 9.70 -6.36
CA ALA A 329 -8.03 10.09 -6.64
C ALA A 329 -8.13 11.09 -7.80
N VAL A 330 -7.23 12.08 -7.86
CA VAL A 330 -7.20 13.08 -8.94
C VAL A 330 -6.88 12.43 -10.28
N LYS A 331 -5.92 11.50 -10.35
CA LYS A 331 -5.62 10.77 -11.59
C LYS A 331 -6.86 10.06 -12.12
N ALA A 332 -7.57 9.33 -11.27
CA ALA A 332 -8.82 8.67 -11.65
C ALA A 332 -9.86 9.63 -12.22
N LEU A 333 -10.12 10.75 -11.53
CA LEU A 333 -11.07 11.77 -11.98
C LEU A 333 -10.65 12.39 -13.33
N VAL A 334 -9.36 12.63 -13.53
CA VAL A 334 -8.85 13.22 -14.78
C VAL A 334 -8.96 12.23 -15.94
N VAL A 335 -8.54 10.97 -15.77
CA VAL A 335 -8.55 10.00 -16.89
C VAL A 335 -9.95 9.63 -17.37
N VAL A 336 -10.96 9.67 -16.48
CA VAL A 336 -12.36 9.45 -16.88
C VAL A 336 -12.98 10.67 -17.57
N GLY A 337 -12.25 11.80 -17.59
CA GLY A 337 -12.68 13.04 -18.25
C GLY A 337 -13.61 13.90 -17.39
N ILE A 338 -13.49 13.89 -16.06
CA ILE A 338 -14.21 14.87 -15.24
C ILE A 338 -13.76 16.29 -15.61
N PRO A 339 -14.69 17.23 -15.88
CA PRO A 339 -14.35 18.61 -16.24
C PRO A 339 -13.50 19.34 -15.18
N SER A 340 -12.63 20.25 -15.61
CA SER A 340 -11.70 20.95 -14.70
C SER A 340 -12.39 21.80 -13.64
N ASP A 341 -13.61 22.28 -13.91
CA ASP A 341 -14.44 23.11 -13.03
C ASP A 341 -15.32 22.31 -12.07
N ASP A 342 -15.29 20.97 -12.15
CA ASP A 342 -15.95 20.08 -11.20
C ASP A 342 -15.54 20.41 -9.76
N GLU A 343 -16.50 20.36 -8.84
CA GLU A 343 -16.31 20.79 -7.46
C GLU A 343 -15.15 20.05 -6.78
N SER A 344 -15.05 18.74 -6.99
CA SER A 344 -14.01 17.92 -6.36
C SER A 344 -12.62 18.32 -6.86
N LEU A 345 -12.46 18.52 -8.17
CA LEU A 345 -11.19 18.95 -8.75
C LEU A 345 -10.84 20.40 -8.38
N ARG A 346 -11.83 21.28 -8.26
CA ARG A 346 -11.62 22.66 -7.79
C ARG A 346 -11.08 22.69 -6.36
N LYS A 347 -11.66 21.89 -5.46
CA LYS A 347 -11.17 21.78 -4.08
C LYS A 347 -9.76 21.18 -4.03
N ALA A 348 -9.52 20.11 -4.79
CA ALA A 348 -8.20 19.48 -4.88
C ALA A 348 -7.10 20.45 -5.34
N LYS A 349 -7.37 21.24 -6.40
CA LYS A 349 -6.46 22.31 -6.87
C LYS A 349 -6.18 23.33 -5.76
N GLY A 350 -7.21 23.78 -5.06
CA GLY A 350 -7.10 24.75 -3.97
C GLY A 350 -6.24 24.21 -2.82
N TRP A 351 -6.54 23.00 -2.36
CA TRP A 351 -5.81 22.31 -1.30
C TRP A 351 -4.34 22.11 -1.65
N LEU A 352 -4.06 21.51 -2.81
CA LEU A 352 -2.69 21.18 -3.23
C LEU A 352 -1.82 22.43 -3.38
N LEU A 353 -2.37 23.52 -3.93
CA LEU A 353 -1.66 24.79 -4.01
C LEU A 353 -1.42 25.44 -2.63
N SER A 354 -2.28 25.15 -1.64
CA SER A 354 -2.17 25.73 -0.30
C SER A 354 -1.11 25.07 0.58
N ILE A 355 -0.75 23.80 0.30
CA ILE A 355 0.22 23.04 1.09
C ILE A 355 1.63 23.01 0.47
N GLN A 356 1.84 23.66 -0.68
CA GLN A 356 3.17 23.75 -1.29
C GLN A 356 4.07 24.67 -0.45
N MET A 357 5.25 24.19 -0.08
CA MET A 357 6.23 24.94 0.71
C MET A 357 6.88 26.08 -0.11
N GLU A 358 7.57 26.99 0.60
CA GLU A 358 8.29 28.11 -0.03
C GLU A 358 9.42 27.66 -0.97
N ASP A 359 10.06 26.53 -0.68
CA ASP A 359 11.10 25.95 -1.54
C ASP A 359 10.55 25.14 -2.73
N GLY A 360 9.22 25.03 -2.83
CA GLY A 360 8.51 24.31 -3.89
C GLY A 360 8.19 22.85 -3.58
N SER A 361 8.69 22.32 -2.46
CA SER A 361 8.51 20.92 -2.07
C SER A 361 7.19 20.67 -1.33
N PHE A 362 6.94 19.39 -1.04
CA PHE A 362 5.81 18.92 -0.26
C PHE A 362 6.29 17.92 0.80
N GLY A 363 5.71 18.01 2.00
CA GLY A 363 6.06 17.20 3.15
C GLY A 363 4.87 17.01 4.08
N GLU A 364 4.53 15.77 4.36
CA GLU A 364 3.41 15.35 5.19
C GLU A 364 3.90 14.36 6.25
N SER A 365 3.51 14.61 7.49
CA SER A 365 3.87 13.80 8.65
C SER A 365 3.05 12.53 8.72
N CYS A 366 3.68 11.45 9.17
CA CYS A 366 2.99 10.21 9.56
C CYS A 366 1.92 10.44 10.64
N GLN A 367 1.95 11.56 11.37
CA GLN A 367 0.90 11.91 12.33
C GLN A 367 -0.45 12.24 11.67
N SER A 368 -0.48 12.49 10.36
CA SER A 368 -1.70 12.85 9.64
C SER A 368 -2.80 11.79 9.76
N ASP A 369 -2.42 10.51 9.78
CA ASP A 369 -3.38 9.41 9.93
C ASP A 369 -4.00 9.34 11.35
N LEU A 370 -3.21 9.60 12.40
CA LEU A 370 -3.68 9.69 13.78
C LEU A 370 -4.56 10.93 14.01
N CYS A 371 -4.21 12.04 13.36
CA CYS A 371 -4.93 13.29 13.49
C CYS A 371 -6.19 13.35 12.61
N GLY A 372 -6.35 12.45 11.64
CA GLY A 372 -7.45 12.47 10.68
C GLY A 372 -7.49 13.74 9.84
N LYS A 373 -6.32 14.35 9.57
CA LYS A 373 -6.15 15.53 8.71
C LYS A 373 -4.69 15.69 8.32
N TYR A 374 -4.43 16.48 7.27
CA TYR A 374 -3.07 16.83 6.88
C TYR A 374 -2.30 17.49 8.04
N VAL A 375 -1.12 16.94 8.35
CA VAL A 375 -0.14 17.49 9.28
C VAL A 375 1.15 17.74 8.51
N GLU A 376 1.53 19.01 8.41
CA GLU A 376 2.72 19.44 7.66
C GLU A 376 4.03 18.96 8.33
N LEU A 377 5.02 18.66 7.50
CA LEU A 377 6.42 18.61 7.94
C LEU A 377 7.07 19.98 7.73
N SER A 378 8.15 20.27 8.45
CA SER A 378 8.93 21.50 8.23
C SER A 378 9.90 21.41 7.04
N PHE A 379 9.84 20.32 6.27
CA PHE A 379 10.69 20.06 5.11
C PHE A 379 10.00 19.11 4.13
N GLY A 380 10.39 19.19 2.85
CA GLY A 380 9.87 18.31 1.81
C GLY A 380 10.55 16.95 1.74
N LEU A 381 9.81 15.97 1.21
CA LEU A 381 10.26 14.61 0.94
C LEU A 381 10.24 14.34 -0.59
N PRO A 382 11.29 13.78 -1.21
CA PRO A 382 11.31 13.37 -2.61
C PRO A 382 10.05 12.66 -3.12
N THR A 383 9.59 11.65 -2.40
CA THR A 383 8.42 10.82 -2.70
C THR A 383 7.14 11.65 -2.71
N GLN A 384 6.86 12.37 -1.62
CA GLN A 384 5.63 13.17 -1.50
C GLN A 384 5.64 14.35 -2.47
N THR A 385 6.81 14.96 -2.70
CA THR A 385 6.98 16.01 -3.71
C THR A 385 6.75 15.46 -5.12
N ALA A 386 7.14 14.22 -5.40
CA ALA A 386 6.86 13.57 -6.67
C ALA A 386 5.36 13.27 -6.88
N TRP A 387 4.67 12.76 -5.86
CA TRP A 387 3.20 12.56 -5.92
C TRP A 387 2.47 13.89 -6.15
N ALA A 388 2.85 14.94 -5.42
CA ALA A 388 2.28 16.27 -5.58
C ALA A 388 2.58 16.87 -6.96
N LEU A 389 3.83 16.74 -7.46
CA LEU A 389 4.22 17.15 -8.80
C LEU A 389 3.35 16.47 -9.86
N ASP A 390 3.22 15.15 -9.81
CA ASP A 390 2.43 14.41 -10.78
C ASP A 390 0.95 14.83 -10.72
N THR A 391 0.39 15.02 -9.52
CA THR A 391 -0.96 15.57 -9.33
C THR A 391 -1.13 16.95 -9.98
N LEU A 392 -0.17 17.86 -9.77
CA LEU A 392 -0.19 19.19 -10.38
C LEU A 392 -0.16 19.13 -11.91
N LEU A 393 0.58 18.18 -12.49
CA LEU A 393 0.66 17.99 -13.94
C LEU A 393 -0.64 17.48 -14.55
N TYR A 394 -1.28 16.49 -13.92
CA TYR A 394 -2.62 16.03 -14.32
C TYR A 394 -3.64 17.17 -14.28
N LEU A 395 -3.65 17.97 -13.21
CA LEU A 395 -4.53 19.13 -13.08
C LEU A 395 -4.19 20.21 -14.12
N TYR A 396 -2.92 20.46 -14.40
CA TYR A 396 -2.46 21.43 -15.39
C TYR A 396 -2.89 21.06 -16.82
N GLN A 397 -2.82 19.77 -17.17
CA GLN A 397 -3.23 19.28 -18.49
C GLN A 397 -4.74 19.40 -18.70
N LEU A 398 -5.52 19.15 -17.64
CA LEU A 398 -6.97 19.26 -17.68
C LEU A 398 -7.47 20.72 -17.64
N GLU A 399 -6.73 21.62 -16.98
CA GLU A 399 -7.21 22.98 -16.73
C GLU A 399 -7.33 23.82 -18.02
N VAL A 400 -8.50 24.42 -18.20
CA VAL A 400 -8.82 25.31 -19.32
C VAL A 400 -8.72 26.78 -18.93
N GLU A 401 -8.94 27.12 -17.65
CA GLU A 401 -8.91 28.50 -17.17
C GLU A 401 -7.45 29.01 -17.09
N PRO A 402 -7.04 30.00 -17.92
CA PRO A 402 -5.63 30.35 -18.09
C PRO A 402 -4.91 30.74 -16.80
N ARG A 403 -5.58 31.48 -15.91
CA ARG A 403 -5.00 31.95 -14.64
C ARG A 403 -4.71 30.80 -13.68
N ILE A 404 -5.65 29.84 -13.57
CA ILE A 404 -5.47 28.67 -12.70
C ILE A 404 -4.40 27.76 -13.31
N ARG A 405 -4.45 27.56 -14.62
CA ARG A 405 -3.46 26.76 -15.35
C ARG A 405 -2.04 27.27 -15.16
N GLN A 406 -1.84 28.59 -15.21
CA GLN A 406 -0.54 29.21 -14.95
C GLN A 406 -0.04 28.97 -13.52
N ARG A 407 -0.94 29.05 -12.52
CA ARG A 407 -0.59 28.78 -11.12
C ARG A 407 -0.18 27.31 -10.91
N LEU A 408 -0.93 26.38 -11.49
CA LEU A 408 -0.60 24.95 -11.45
C LEU A 408 0.75 24.67 -12.11
N TRP A 409 1.01 25.28 -13.27
CA TRP A 409 2.29 25.15 -13.95
C TRP A 409 3.46 25.69 -13.12
N LEU A 410 3.31 26.86 -12.50
CA LEU A 410 4.35 27.43 -11.64
C LEU A 410 4.62 26.55 -10.43
N ALA A 411 3.57 26.01 -9.81
CA ALA A 411 3.71 25.06 -8.70
C ALA A 411 4.44 23.78 -9.14
N ALA A 412 4.07 23.21 -10.28
CA ALA A 412 4.73 22.02 -10.85
C ALA A 412 6.20 22.31 -11.18
N TRP A 413 6.50 23.45 -11.77
CA TRP A 413 7.87 23.89 -12.06
C TRP A 413 8.73 23.96 -10.80
N ARG A 414 8.22 24.54 -9.71
CA ARG A 414 8.93 24.64 -8.43
C ARG A 414 9.18 23.26 -7.81
N ALA A 415 8.20 22.37 -7.82
CA ALA A 415 8.35 21.00 -7.32
C ALA A 415 9.37 20.19 -8.14
N ALA A 416 9.32 20.27 -9.48
CA ALA A 416 10.27 19.61 -10.36
C ALA A 416 11.70 20.17 -10.18
N SER A 417 11.85 21.49 -10.06
CA SER A 417 13.14 22.13 -9.80
C SER A 417 13.75 21.66 -8.48
N TRP A 418 12.91 21.54 -7.44
CA TRP A 418 13.35 21.02 -6.15
C TRP A 418 13.81 19.57 -6.26
N LEU A 419 13.05 18.69 -6.92
CA LEU A 419 13.43 17.28 -7.11
C LEU A 419 14.74 17.11 -7.87
N LEU A 420 14.95 17.90 -8.93
CA LEU A 420 16.21 17.90 -9.70
C LEU A 420 17.39 18.33 -8.81
N LYS A 421 17.23 19.39 -8.03
CA LYS A 421 18.24 19.87 -7.09
C LYS A 421 18.58 18.84 -6.00
N GLN A 422 17.61 18.06 -5.52
CA GLN A 422 17.88 16.96 -4.59
C GLN A 422 18.60 15.79 -5.28
N GLY A 423 18.24 15.48 -6.53
CA GLY A 423 18.89 14.47 -7.35
C GLY A 423 20.37 14.78 -7.62
N GLU A 424 20.70 16.03 -7.97
CA GLU A 424 22.09 16.48 -8.21
C GLU A 424 23.00 16.34 -6.98
N LYS A 425 22.43 16.44 -5.78
CA LYS A 425 23.15 16.22 -4.52
C LYS A 425 23.37 14.74 -4.20
N GLY A 426 22.89 13.83 -5.06
CA GLY A 426 22.86 12.40 -4.81
C GLY A 426 21.85 11.97 -3.75
N ARG A 427 20.85 12.82 -3.44
CA ARG A 427 19.96 12.68 -2.25
C ARG A 427 18.50 12.50 -2.59
N TRP A 428 18.19 11.56 -3.48
CA TRP A 428 16.89 10.90 -3.39
C TRP A 428 16.94 9.85 -2.29
N HIS A 429 17.00 10.35 -1.06
CA HIS A 429 17.07 9.57 0.16
C HIS A 429 16.00 10.09 1.12
N GLU A 430 15.33 9.17 1.80
CA GLU A 430 14.33 9.48 2.83
C GLU A 430 14.53 8.54 4.01
N GLU A 431 14.66 9.13 5.20
CA GLU A 431 14.63 8.39 6.46
C GLU A 431 13.20 8.28 7.00
N ILE A 432 12.38 9.31 6.74
CA ILE A 432 10.98 9.32 7.16
C ILE A 432 10.18 8.31 6.34
N PRO A 433 9.40 7.42 6.98
CA PRO A 433 8.47 6.55 6.29
C PRO A 433 7.43 7.32 5.48
N THR A 434 7.28 6.95 4.20
CA THR A 434 6.21 7.46 3.32
C THR A 434 5.15 6.40 3.01
N GLY A 435 5.31 5.19 3.54
CA GLY A 435 4.32 4.11 3.50
C GLY A 435 3.61 3.90 4.84
N SER A 436 2.42 3.30 4.79
CA SER A 436 1.63 2.94 5.96
C SER A 436 1.13 1.50 5.85
N GLY A 437 1.41 0.67 6.85
CA GLY A 437 0.82 -0.67 6.97
C GLY A 437 -0.48 -0.64 7.76
N PHE A 438 -0.44 0.02 8.93
CA PHE A 438 -1.61 0.27 9.77
C PHE A 438 -1.61 1.74 10.18
N PRO A 439 -2.60 2.56 9.79
CA PRO A 439 -2.53 4.00 9.92
C PRO A 439 -2.49 4.31 11.41
N GLY A 440 -1.47 5.06 11.78
CA GLY A 440 -1.16 5.52 13.12
C GLY A 440 -0.57 4.47 14.06
N ALA A 441 -0.15 3.31 13.55
CA ALA A 441 0.46 2.25 14.36
C ALA A 441 1.71 1.66 13.73
N LEU A 442 1.73 1.47 12.40
CA LEU A 442 2.86 0.89 11.68
C LEU A 442 3.09 1.64 10.36
N HIS A 443 4.21 2.36 10.29
CA HIS A 443 4.68 3.04 9.08
C HIS A 443 5.83 2.28 8.44
N ILE A 444 5.95 2.37 7.11
CA ILE A 444 6.90 1.59 6.32
C ILE A 444 7.81 2.54 5.53
N ARG A 445 9.12 2.35 5.68
CA ARG A 445 10.13 2.99 4.83
C ARG A 445 10.32 2.15 3.56
N TYR A 446 9.78 2.65 2.45
CA TYR A 446 10.02 2.07 1.14
C TYR A 446 11.32 2.63 0.54
N HIS A 447 12.43 1.92 0.69
CA HIS A 447 13.75 2.35 0.20
C HIS A 447 13.80 2.69 -1.30
N ILE A 448 12.87 2.15 -2.09
CA ILE A 448 12.80 2.42 -3.53
C ILE A 448 12.03 3.71 -3.87
N TYR A 449 11.09 4.15 -3.03
CA TYR A 449 10.17 5.26 -3.31
C TYR A 449 10.86 6.58 -3.67
N PRO A 450 11.91 7.01 -2.93
CA PRO A 450 12.64 8.23 -3.26
C PRO A 450 13.24 8.20 -4.67
N LYS A 451 13.41 7.02 -5.27
CA LYS A 451 13.99 6.87 -6.61
C LYS A 451 12.92 6.76 -7.69
N VAL A 452 11.94 5.86 -7.51
CA VAL A 452 10.95 5.56 -8.56
C VAL A 452 9.97 6.71 -8.77
N TRP A 453 9.46 7.33 -7.70
CA TRP A 453 8.44 8.36 -7.83
C TRP A 453 8.99 9.65 -8.45
N PRO A 454 10.16 10.18 -8.02
CA PRO A 454 10.77 11.32 -8.71
C PRO A 454 11.06 11.05 -10.18
N LEU A 455 11.54 9.85 -10.55
CA LEU A 455 11.76 9.51 -11.96
C LEU A 455 10.46 9.55 -12.77
N ILE A 456 9.39 8.93 -12.28
CA ILE A 456 8.08 8.91 -12.95
C ILE A 456 7.55 10.35 -13.11
N ALA A 457 7.53 11.13 -12.02
CA ALA A 457 6.98 12.47 -12.02
C ALA A 457 7.80 13.46 -12.86
N LEU A 458 9.13 13.37 -12.82
CA LEU A 458 10.00 14.22 -13.64
C LEU A 458 9.91 13.87 -15.13
N ASN A 459 9.70 12.60 -15.48
CA ASN A 459 9.44 12.22 -16.85
C ASN A 459 8.09 12.76 -17.35
N HIS A 460 7.04 12.72 -16.52
CA HIS A 460 5.76 13.37 -16.86
C HIS A 460 5.94 14.89 -17.01
N PHE A 461 6.70 15.52 -16.12
CA PHE A 461 7.05 16.94 -16.20
C PHE A 461 7.76 17.28 -17.51
N GLN A 462 8.76 16.46 -17.91
CA GLN A 462 9.49 16.64 -19.16
C GLN A 462 8.54 16.64 -20.37
N LYS A 463 7.62 15.68 -20.45
CA LYS A 463 6.62 15.61 -21.54
C LYS A 463 5.74 16.87 -21.59
N CYS A 464 5.29 17.37 -20.44
CA CYS A 464 4.52 18.61 -20.37
C CYS A 464 5.37 19.82 -20.79
N PHE A 465 6.62 19.89 -20.34
CA PHE A 465 7.55 20.97 -20.68
C PHE A 465 7.84 21.03 -22.18
N GLU A 466 8.04 19.89 -22.84
CA GLU A 466 8.22 19.81 -24.29
C GLU A 466 6.97 20.26 -25.05
N SER A 467 5.78 19.93 -24.55
CA SER A 467 4.51 20.42 -25.12
C SER A 467 4.40 21.94 -25.04
N VAL A 468 4.76 22.53 -23.89
CA VAL A 468 4.78 23.99 -23.70
C VAL A 468 5.79 24.67 -24.65
N LYS A 469 6.99 24.10 -24.80
CA LYS A 469 8.01 24.63 -25.73
C LYS A 469 7.58 24.61 -27.19
N ARG A 470 6.78 23.62 -27.60
CA ARG A 470 6.32 23.44 -28.99
C ARG A 470 5.05 24.24 -29.32
N ALA A 471 4.37 24.81 -28.32
CA ALA A 471 3.18 25.62 -28.57
C ALA A 471 3.55 26.85 -29.43
N PRO A 472 2.93 27.05 -30.61
CA PRO A 472 3.25 28.20 -31.45
C PRO A 472 2.89 29.48 -30.70
N MET A 473 3.87 30.39 -30.60
CA MET A 473 3.67 31.76 -30.14
C MET A 473 2.61 32.41 -31.05
N LYS A 474 1.36 32.44 -30.61
CA LYS A 474 0.29 33.13 -31.34
C LYS A 474 0.52 34.64 -31.24
N GLY A 475 1.25 35.17 -32.23
CA GLY A 475 1.10 36.50 -32.85
C GLY A 475 1.29 37.75 -31.98
N GLY A 476 2.33 38.52 -32.30
CA GLY A 476 2.32 39.98 -32.15
C GLY A 476 3.43 40.58 -31.28
N GLU A 477 4.47 41.07 -31.97
CA GLU A 477 5.44 42.10 -31.54
C GLU A 477 6.65 41.73 -30.67
N GLN A 478 7.78 41.79 -31.39
CA GLN A 478 9.16 42.10 -31.01
C GLN A 478 9.88 41.26 -29.95
N SER A 479 11.02 40.73 -30.41
CA SER A 479 12.05 40.04 -29.67
C SER A 479 12.39 40.70 -28.33
N VAL A 480 11.99 40.06 -27.24
CA VAL A 480 12.72 40.15 -25.97
C VAL A 480 13.51 38.86 -25.85
N ARG A 481 14.83 38.96 -26.03
CA ARG A 481 15.77 37.90 -25.66
C ARG A 481 15.46 37.45 -24.23
N PRO A 482 15.64 36.17 -23.87
CA PRO A 482 15.52 35.77 -22.47
C PRO A 482 16.53 36.60 -21.67
N GLN A 483 16.03 37.56 -20.89
CA GLN A 483 16.83 38.20 -19.86
C GLN A 483 17.25 37.05 -18.95
N THR A 484 18.55 36.80 -18.94
CA THR A 484 19.27 36.17 -17.86
C THR A 484 18.67 36.70 -16.55
N PHE A 485 18.02 35.83 -15.79
CA PHE A 485 17.68 36.12 -14.40
C PHE A 485 19.01 36.25 -13.67
N GLU A 486 19.51 37.49 -13.58
CA GLU A 486 20.62 37.82 -12.71
C GLU A 486 20.17 37.56 -11.28
N TYR A 487 20.92 36.66 -10.65
CA TYR A 487 20.95 36.42 -9.22
C TYR A 487 21.32 37.75 -8.54
N VAL A 488 20.42 38.29 -7.71
CA VAL A 488 20.75 39.38 -6.78
C VAL A 488 20.67 38.77 -5.37
N PRO A 489 21.74 38.92 -4.56
CA PRO A 489 22.06 38.07 -3.40
C PRO A 489 21.02 38.05 -2.28
#